data_AF-A0A374AI49-F1
#
_entry.id   AF-A0A374AI49-F1
#
_cell.length_a   1.000
_cell.length_b   1.000
_cell.length_c   1.000
_cell.angle_alpha   90.00
_cell.angle_beta   90.00
_cell.angle_gamma   90.00
#
_symmetry.space_group_name_H-M   'P 1'
#
loop_
_entity.id
_entity.type
_entity.pdbx_description
1 polymer ?
#
loop_
_entity_poly.entity_id
_entity_poly.type
_entity_poly.pdbx_seq_one_letter_code
_entity_poly.pdbx_strand_id
1 'polypeptide(L)'
;MKRKYERPMAFEETFMTNEYVAACWGVACSIDSANKVDKGHYGVDHVAKHCGLDTNQHIYTNSKGVAVSMIEEGTDGLGNLPCNLYTDSSYRYSKSYSSVKQGDYIYWTTKSGNRTWHHQGYVKSTYKNRPNHS
;
A
#
# COMPACT_ATOMS: atom_id res chain seq x y z
N MET A 1 -40.08 6.02 40.38
CA MET A 1 -39.06 6.37 39.36
C MET A 1 -38.11 5.19 39.23
N LYS A 2 -38.02 4.53 38.06
CA LYS A 2 -37.16 3.33 37.87
C LYS A 2 -35.76 3.78 37.45
N ARG A 3 -34.72 3.31 38.16
CA ARG A 3 -33.31 3.54 37.79
C ARG A 3 -32.92 2.53 36.72
N LYS A 4 -32.49 3.03 35.55
CA LYS A 4 -31.89 2.21 34.49
C LYS A 4 -30.40 2.14 34.77
N TYR A 5 -29.87 0.94 35.01
CA TYR A 5 -28.44 0.72 35.14
C TYR A 5 -27.93 0.18 33.81
N GLU A 6 -27.32 1.05 33.01
CA GLU A 6 -26.58 0.67 31.81
C GLU A 6 -25.11 0.50 32.20
N ARG A 7 -24.52 -0.63 31.82
CA ARG A 7 -23.10 -0.88 32.05
C ARG A 7 -22.30 0.02 31.10
N PRO A 8 -21.30 0.78 31.56
CA PRO A 8 -20.37 1.42 30.63
C PRO A 8 -19.59 0.31 29.92
N MET A 9 -19.80 0.17 28.61
CA MET A 9 -18.91 -0.58 27.75
C MET A 9 -17.78 0.39 27.39
N ALA A 10 -16.62 0.22 28.03
CA ALA A 10 -15.40 0.79 27.49
C ALA A 10 -15.13 0.08 26.16
N PHE A 11 -15.32 0.80 25.05
CA PHE A 11 -14.75 0.36 23.78
C PHE A 11 -13.26 0.65 23.90
N GLU A 12 -12.47 -0.40 23.99
CA GLU A 12 -11.02 -0.29 23.96
C GLU A 12 -10.66 0.34 22.61
N GLU A 13 -10.28 1.62 22.61
CA GLU A 13 -9.46 2.16 21.53
C GLU A 13 -8.18 1.33 21.57
N THR A 14 -8.12 0.33 20.69
CA THR A 14 -6.86 -0.32 20.34
C THR A 14 -5.97 0.78 19.80
N PHE A 15 -5.22 1.44 20.68
CA PHE A 15 -4.01 2.15 20.32
C PHE A 15 -3.14 1.11 19.66
N MET A 16 -3.23 1.05 18.32
CA MET A 16 -2.33 0.27 17.51
C MET A 16 -0.95 0.66 17.99
N THR A 17 -0.25 -0.33 18.55
CA THR A 17 1.09 -0.17 19.06
C THR A 17 1.89 0.64 18.07
N ASN A 18 2.58 1.68 18.56
CA ASN A 18 3.55 2.48 17.82
C ASN A 18 4.70 1.55 17.38
N GLU A 19 4.42 0.64 16.46
CA GLU A 19 5.36 -0.28 15.86
C GLU A 19 6.19 0.60 14.94
N TYR A 20 7.30 1.09 15.49
CA TYR A 20 8.28 1.92 14.81
C TYR A 20 8.39 1.53 13.33
N VAL A 21 7.82 2.37 12.47
CA VAL A 21 8.01 2.30 11.03
C VAL A 21 9.43 2.75 10.78
N ALA A 22 10.35 1.78 10.70
CA ALA A 22 11.79 2.03 10.77
C ALA A 22 12.43 2.33 9.41
N ALA A 23 11.79 1.90 8.32
CA ALA A 23 12.21 2.18 6.96
C ALA A 23 11.02 2.15 5.99
N CYS A 24 11.14 2.92 4.91
CA CYS A 24 10.24 2.85 3.77
C CYS A 24 11.00 2.25 2.59
N TRP A 25 10.44 1.26 1.90
CA TRP A 25 10.87 0.85 0.57
C TRP A 25 9.96 1.46 -0.50
N GLY A 26 10.50 1.66 -1.70
CA GLY A 26 9.81 2.32 -2.81
C GLY A 26 9.63 1.35 -3.96
N VAL A 27 8.53 1.47 -4.69
CA VAL A 27 8.21 0.56 -5.79
C VAL A 27 7.73 1.33 -7.00
N ALA A 28 8.55 1.44 -8.05
CA ALA A 28 8.08 2.02 -9.30
C ALA A 28 7.20 1.01 -10.05
N CYS A 29 6.01 1.42 -10.48
CA CYS A 29 5.16 0.62 -11.35
C CYS A 29 5.80 0.46 -12.74
N SER A 30 5.76 -0.76 -13.25
CA SER A 30 6.13 -1.11 -14.63
C SER A 30 4.98 -0.74 -15.55
N ILE A 31 4.88 0.57 -15.86
CA ILE A 31 3.74 1.22 -16.52
C ILE A 31 3.26 0.47 -17.76
N ASP A 32 4.16 0.08 -18.67
CA ASP A 32 3.79 -0.60 -19.91
C ASP A 32 3.15 -1.96 -19.64
N SER A 33 3.64 -2.68 -18.64
CA SER A 33 3.08 -3.98 -18.25
C SER A 33 1.74 -3.81 -17.52
N ALA A 34 1.61 -2.79 -16.67
CA ALA A 34 0.37 -2.48 -15.96
C ALA A 34 -0.75 -2.02 -16.91
N ASN A 35 -0.44 -1.13 -17.86
CA ASN A 35 -1.39 -0.70 -18.90
C ASN A 35 -1.85 -1.84 -19.83
N LYS A 36 -1.03 -2.90 -20.00
CA LYS A 36 -1.47 -4.10 -20.72
C LYS A 36 -2.52 -4.90 -19.94
N VAL A 37 -2.38 -4.95 -18.61
CA VAL A 37 -3.34 -5.63 -17.72
C VAL A 37 -4.66 -4.86 -17.69
N ASP A 38 -4.60 -3.54 -17.53
CA ASP A 38 -5.78 -2.66 -17.46
C ASP A 38 -6.31 -2.24 -18.84
N LYS A 39 -5.87 -2.88 -19.92
CA LYS A 39 -6.28 -2.53 -21.27
C LYS A 39 -7.80 -2.68 -21.44
N GLY A 40 -8.48 -1.57 -21.75
CA GLY A 40 -9.93 -1.52 -21.93
C GLY A 40 -10.70 -1.14 -20.66
N HIS A 41 -10.01 -0.90 -19.54
CA HIS A 41 -10.60 -0.34 -18.32
C HIS A 41 -10.58 1.18 -18.40
N TYR A 42 -11.73 1.79 -18.69
CA TYR A 42 -11.82 3.25 -18.88
C TYR A 42 -11.46 4.03 -17.60
N GLY A 43 -10.51 4.96 -17.71
CA GLY A 43 -10.06 5.82 -16.60
C GLY A 43 -9.14 5.11 -15.60
N VAL A 44 -8.54 3.99 -16.00
CA VAL A 44 -7.54 3.21 -15.25
C VAL A 44 -6.24 3.22 -16.06
N ASP A 45 -5.54 4.36 -16.02
CA ASP A 45 -4.29 4.56 -16.74
C ASP A 45 -3.10 4.64 -15.77
N HIS A 46 -2.00 4.00 -16.15
CA HIS A 46 -0.72 4.07 -15.46
C HIS A 46 0.20 5.04 -16.20
N VAL A 47 0.81 5.98 -15.47
CA VAL A 47 1.68 7.00 -16.08
C VAL A 47 2.96 7.24 -15.27
N ALA A 48 4.01 7.68 -15.96
CA ALA A 48 5.35 7.84 -15.40
C ALA A 48 5.45 8.88 -14.27
N LYS A 49 4.60 9.89 -14.29
CA LYS A 49 4.59 10.97 -13.28
C LYS A 49 3.78 10.64 -12.02
N HIS A 50 3.07 9.51 -12.00
CA HIS A 50 2.33 9.03 -10.84
C HIS A 50 2.92 7.69 -10.40
N CYS A 51 2.25 6.57 -10.71
CA CYS A 51 2.68 5.26 -10.24
C CYS A 51 4.03 4.78 -10.79
N GLY A 52 4.54 5.40 -11.85
CA GLY A 52 5.90 5.14 -12.32
C GLY A 52 7.01 5.68 -11.41
N LEU A 53 6.69 6.56 -10.46
CA LEU A 53 7.65 7.09 -9.50
C LEU A 53 7.73 6.15 -8.30
N ASP A 54 8.93 5.65 -7.99
CA ASP A 54 9.16 4.84 -6.78
C ASP A 54 8.92 5.60 -5.46
N THR A 55 8.75 6.92 -5.54
CA THR A 55 8.38 7.79 -4.42
C THR A 55 6.88 7.88 -4.16
N ASN A 56 6.03 7.21 -4.94
CA ASN A 56 4.58 7.27 -4.75
C ASN A 56 4.03 5.97 -4.17
N GLN A 57 4.81 4.89 -4.12
CA GLN A 57 4.38 3.57 -3.66
C GLN A 57 5.32 3.16 -2.55
N HIS A 58 4.84 3.27 -1.33
CA HIS A 58 5.64 3.10 -0.13
C HIS A 58 5.29 1.80 0.55
N ILE A 59 6.29 0.95 0.77
CA ILE A 59 6.20 -0.19 1.67
C ILE A 59 6.77 0.24 3.01
N TYR A 60 5.97 0.17 4.06
CA TYR A 60 6.42 0.43 5.42
C TYR A 60 6.96 -0.84 6.04
N THR A 61 8.07 -0.74 6.78
CA THR A 61 8.65 -1.86 7.51
C THR A 61 8.68 -1.58 9.01
N ASN A 62 8.54 -2.62 9.82
CA ASN A 62 8.78 -2.52 11.25
C ASN A 62 10.29 -2.38 11.59
N SER A 63 10.60 -2.29 12.89
CA SER A 63 11.97 -2.16 13.42
C SER A 63 12.94 -3.28 13.03
N LYS A 64 12.44 -4.42 12.53
CA LYS A 64 13.26 -5.55 12.05
C LYS A 64 13.47 -5.52 10.53
N GLY A 65 12.99 -4.49 9.83
CA GLY A 65 13.05 -4.39 8.37
C GLY A 65 12.09 -5.35 7.66
N VAL A 66 11.04 -5.84 8.35
CA VAL A 66 10.00 -6.68 7.74
C VAL A 66 8.88 -5.78 7.23
N ALA A 67 8.48 -5.94 5.98
CA ALA A 67 7.36 -5.20 5.39
C ALA A 67 6.04 -5.54 6.09
N VAL A 68 5.28 -4.50 6.48
CA VAL A 68 4.03 -4.62 7.23
C VAL A 68 2.82 -4.06 6.47
N SER A 69 3.02 -3.05 5.63
CA SER A 69 1.96 -2.43 4.83
C SER A 69 2.52 -1.73 3.60
N MET A 70 1.64 -1.39 2.66
CA MET A 70 2.00 -0.59 1.49
C MET A 70 0.89 0.41 1.15
N ILE A 71 1.27 1.65 0.87
CA ILE A 71 0.37 2.76 0.51
C ILE A 71 0.85 3.43 -0.77
N GLU A 72 -0.11 3.80 -1.62
CA GLU A 72 0.09 4.69 -2.75
C GLU A 72 -0.25 6.14 -2.35
N GLU A 73 0.74 7.03 -2.44
CA GLU A 73 0.64 8.49 -2.27
C GLU A 73 0.71 9.20 -3.64
N GLY A 74 0.34 10.48 -3.71
CA GLY A 74 0.45 11.27 -4.94
C GLY A 74 -0.54 10.86 -6.05
N THR A 75 -1.72 10.40 -5.66
CA THR A 75 -2.80 9.82 -6.49
C THR A 75 -3.72 10.86 -7.13
N ASP A 76 -3.20 12.02 -7.51
CA ASP A 76 -3.94 13.10 -8.19
C ASP A 76 -5.32 13.42 -7.55
N GLY A 77 -5.32 13.67 -6.23
CA GLY A 77 -6.52 14.05 -5.49
C GLY A 77 -7.38 12.89 -4.95
N LEU A 78 -6.99 11.63 -5.17
CA LEU A 78 -7.70 10.46 -4.61
C LEU A 78 -7.31 10.12 -3.16
N GLY A 79 -6.29 10.80 -2.62
CA GLY A 79 -5.76 10.56 -1.28
C GLY A 79 -4.87 9.32 -1.19
N ASN A 80 -4.49 8.93 0.02
CA ASN A 80 -3.60 7.79 0.22
C ASN A 80 -4.38 6.48 0.03
N LEU A 81 -3.97 5.66 -0.95
CA LEU A 81 -4.67 4.42 -1.28
C LEU A 81 -3.93 3.21 -0.70
N PRO A 82 -4.61 2.33 0.05
CA PRO A 82 -3.98 1.10 0.52
C PRO A 82 -3.74 0.16 -0.66
N CYS A 83 -2.55 -0.42 -0.71
CA CYS A 83 -2.22 -1.46 -1.68
C CYS A 83 -2.74 -2.82 -1.19
N ASN A 84 -2.94 -3.77 -2.10
CA ASN A 84 -3.19 -5.17 -1.78
C ASN A 84 -2.22 -6.01 -2.60
N LEU A 85 -1.38 -6.81 -1.95
CA LEU A 85 -0.36 -7.61 -2.64
C LEU A 85 -0.92 -8.94 -3.15
N TYR A 86 -0.35 -9.40 -4.26
CA TYR A 86 -0.67 -10.67 -4.90
C TYR A 86 0.60 -11.48 -5.18
N THR A 87 0.40 -12.78 -5.32
CA THR A 87 1.48 -13.74 -5.57
C THR A 87 2.04 -13.65 -6.98
N ASP A 88 1.20 -13.29 -7.96
CA ASP A 88 1.55 -13.23 -9.37
C ASP A 88 0.64 -12.26 -10.17
N SER A 89 0.87 -12.17 -11.48
CA SER A 89 0.15 -11.29 -12.41
C SER A 89 -1.32 -11.68 -12.66
N SER A 90 -1.82 -12.76 -12.06
CA SER A 90 -3.26 -13.09 -12.10
C SER A 90 -4.08 -12.27 -11.11
N TYR A 91 -3.43 -11.64 -10.12
CA TYR A 91 -4.10 -10.87 -9.06
C TYR A 91 -5.19 -11.66 -8.32
N ARG A 92 -5.06 -13.00 -8.27
CA ARG A 92 -6.07 -13.88 -7.71
C ARG A 92 -5.80 -14.24 -6.25
N TYR A 93 -4.54 -14.53 -5.92
CA TYR A 93 -4.15 -14.99 -4.59
C TYR A 93 -3.34 -13.92 -3.88
N SER A 94 -3.80 -13.54 -2.69
CA SER A 94 -3.13 -12.54 -1.87
C SER A 94 -1.76 -13.01 -1.41
N LYS A 95 -0.85 -12.06 -1.24
CA LYS A 95 0.50 -12.26 -0.72
C LYS A 95 0.67 -11.46 0.56
N SER A 96 1.35 -12.03 1.55
CA SER A 96 1.67 -11.32 2.80
C SER A 96 2.76 -10.27 2.56
N TYR A 97 2.61 -9.08 3.15
CA TYR A 97 3.65 -8.05 3.17
C TYR A 97 4.98 -8.58 3.70
N SER A 98 4.94 -9.37 4.78
CA SER A 98 6.14 -9.88 5.44
C SER A 98 7.00 -10.81 4.57
N SER A 99 6.47 -11.29 3.44
CA SER A 99 7.20 -12.10 2.46
C SER A 99 7.99 -11.27 1.44
N VAL A 100 7.71 -9.96 1.34
CA VAL A 100 8.34 -9.06 0.38
C VAL A 100 9.72 -8.66 0.87
N LYS A 101 10.67 -8.67 -0.04
CA LYS A 101 12.05 -8.24 0.17
C LYS A 101 12.46 -7.18 -0.84
N GLN A 102 13.52 -6.44 -0.52
CA GLN A 102 14.16 -5.56 -1.50
C GLN A 102 14.66 -6.38 -2.69
N GLY A 103 14.44 -5.86 -3.91
CA GLY A 103 14.75 -6.54 -5.16
C GLY A 103 13.65 -7.47 -5.68
N ASP A 104 12.63 -7.80 -4.88
CA ASP A 104 11.51 -8.63 -5.35
C ASP A 104 10.73 -7.91 -6.45
N TYR A 105 10.27 -8.68 -7.44
CA TYR A 105 9.18 -8.24 -8.31
C TYR A 105 7.84 -8.59 -7.65
N ILE A 106 6.98 -7.60 -7.46
CA ILE A 106 5.70 -7.75 -6.77
C ILE A 106 4.53 -7.27 -7.63
N TYR A 107 3.34 -7.75 -7.28
CA TYR A 107 2.07 -7.43 -7.92
C TYR A 107 1.13 -6.86 -6.87
N TRP A 108 0.47 -5.74 -7.15
CA TRP A 108 -0.48 -5.15 -6.21
C TRP A 108 -1.63 -4.45 -6.91
N THR A 109 -2.71 -4.21 -6.17
CA THR A 109 -3.79 -3.33 -6.64
C THR A 109 -4.04 -2.16 -5.70
N THR A 110 -4.42 -1.03 -6.26
CA THR A 110 -5.08 0.08 -5.53
C THR A 110 -6.48 0.30 -6.06
N LYS A 111 -7.36 0.85 -5.22
CA LYS A 111 -8.78 1.03 -5.53
C LYS A 111 -9.26 2.41 -5.14
N SER A 112 -10.08 3.02 -5.98
CA SER A 112 -10.75 4.28 -5.68
C SER A 112 -12.11 4.33 -6.37
N GLY A 113 -13.17 4.42 -5.58
CA GLY A 113 -14.54 4.24 -6.06
C GLY A 113 -14.71 2.88 -6.76
N ASN A 114 -15.18 2.90 -8.01
CA ASN A 114 -15.41 1.70 -8.83
C ASN A 114 -14.19 1.28 -9.66
N ARG A 115 -13.04 1.95 -9.49
CA ARG A 115 -11.82 1.68 -10.28
C ARG A 115 -10.82 0.88 -9.46
N THR A 116 -10.17 -0.06 -10.12
CA THR A 116 -9.07 -0.86 -9.59
C THR A 116 -7.92 -0.80 -10.58
N TRP A 117 -6.74 -0.41 -10.12
CA TRP A 117 -5.50 -0.41 -10.91
C TRP A 117 -4.68 -1.65 -10.57
N HIS A 118 -4.19 -2.34 -11.58
CA HIS A 118 -3.36 -3.55 -11.44
C HIS A 118 -1.90 -3.20 -11.71
N HIS A 119 -1.15 -3.04 -10.63
CA HIS A 119 0.23 -2.61 -10.66
C HIS A 119 1.20 -3.78 -10.54
N GLN A 120 2.44 -3.56 -10.99
CA GLN A 120 3.53 -4.53 -10.85
C GLN A 120 4.89 -3.84 -10.97
N GLY A 121 5.92 -4.32 -10.28
CA GLY A 121 7.21 -3.63 -10.25
C GLY A 121 8.22 -4.19 -9.27
N TYR A 122 9.46 -3.68 -9.36
CA TYR A 122 10.56 -4.08 -8.48
C TYR A 122 10.60 -3.23 -7.21
N VAL A 123 10.74 -3.89 -6.07
CA VAL A 123 10.98 -3.26 -4.78
C VAL A 123 12.39 -2.70 -4.75
N LYS A 124 12.52 -1.39 -4.55
CA LYS A 124 13.79 -0.70 -4.40
C LYS A 124 14.02 -0.34 -2.93
N SER A 125 15.28 -0.38 -2.52
CA SER A 125 15.68 0.25 -1.27
C SER A 125 15.51 1.76 -1.41
N THR A 126 14.46 2.35 -0.83
CA THR A 126 14.38 3.80 -0.72
C THR A 126 15.15 4.26 0.50
N TYR A 127 16.10 5.16 0.26
CA TYR A 127 16.79 5.94 1.27
C TYR A 127 16.85 7.38 0.78
N LYS A 128 15.93 8.23 1.24
CA LYS A 128 16.10 9.69 1.23
C LYS A 128 15.06 10.38 2.14
N ASN A 129 15.54 10.86 3.29
CA ASN A 129 14.92 11.93 4.10
C ASN A 129 13.39 11.87 4.33
N ARG A 130 12.88 10.83 4.97
CA ARG A 130 11.70 11.01 5.84
C ARG A 130 12.12 10.66 7.26
N PRO A 131 12.27 11.65 8.17
CA PRO A 131 12.43 11.36 9.58
C PRO A 131 11.27 10.47 10.00
N ASN A 132 11.55 9.45 10.82
CA ASN A 132 10.50 8.66 11.47
C ASN A 132 9.47 9.64 12.02
N HIS A 133 8.24 9.59 11.51
CA HIS A 133 7.17 10.37 12.08
C HIS A 133 6.87 9.71 13.44
N SER A 134 7.42 10.31 14.49
CA SER A 134 7.20 9.92 15.87
C SER A 134 5.77 10.18 16.30
#